data_AF-A0A532CF28-F1
#
_entry.id   AF-A0A532CF28-F1
#
_cell.length_a   1.000
_cell.length_b   1.000
_cell.length_c   1.000
_cell.angle_alpha   90.00
_cell.angle_beta   90.00
_cell.angle_gamma   90.00
#
_symmetry.space_group_name_H-M   'P 1'
#
loop_
_entity.id
_entity.type
_entity.pdbx_description
1 polymer ?
#
loop_
_entity_poly.entity_id
_entity_poly.type
_entity_poly.pdbx_seq_one_letter_code
_entity_poly.pdbx_strand_id
1 'polypeptide(L)'
;MLMKIHRATRLYEAWLAKQIQLVLSDLALKHKRMKRDAFLYFRSTVYRWVQVWPEVCRDVVTASLLLAIGDAHVENFGTWRDSEDRLV
;
A
#
# COMPACT_ATOMS: atom_id res chain seq x y z
N MET A 1 -18.36 -12.11 0.54
CA MET A 1 -17.26 -12.76 -0.21
C MET A 1 -16.20 -11.71 -0.49
N LEU A 2 -14.97 -11.94 -0.04
CA LEU A 2 -13.89 -10.98 -0.18
C LEU A 2 -13.57 -10.74 -1.68
N MET A 3 -13.51 -9.47 -2.12
CA MET A 3 -13.18 -9.14 -3.52
C MET A 3 -11.78 -9.68 -3.89
N LYS A 4 -11.68 -10.39 -5.02
CA LYS A 4 -10.40 -10.89 -5.55
C LYS A 4 -9.45 -9.74 -5.90
N ILE A 5 -8.15 -9.92 -5.64
CA ILE A 5 -7.14 -8.87 -5.89
C ILE A 5 -7.17 -8.36 -7.33
N HIS A 6 -7.27 -9.24 -8.33
CA HIS A 6 -7.29 -8.82 -9.74
C HIS A 6 -8.43 -7.85 -10.08
N ARG A 7 -9.57 -7.96 -9.40
CA ARG A 7 -10.69 -7.03 -9.57
C ARG A 7 -10.40 -5.71 -8.84
N ALA A 8 -9.89 -5.78 -7.61
CA ALA A 8 -9.49 -4.60 -6.84
C ALA A 8 -8.46 -3.75 -7.60
N THR A 9 -7.43 -4.38 -8.17
CA THR A 9 -6.37 -3.73 -8.94
C THR A 9 -6.93 -3.04 -10.19
N ARG A 10 -7.77 -3.72 -10.97
CA ARG A 10 -8.40 -3.13 -12.16
C ARG A 10 -9.25 -1.91 -11.83
N LEU A 11 -10.06 -2.00 -10.77
CA LEU A 11 -10.90 -0.88 -10.34
C LEU A 11 -10.07 0.30 -9.85
N TYR A 12 -9.00 0.04 -9.10
CA TYR A 12 -8.08 1.07 -8.64
C TYR A 12 -7.37 1.75 -9.82
N GLU A 13 -6.86 1.00 -10.79
CA GLU A 13 -6.16 1.56 -11.95
C GLU A 13 -7.10 2.34 -12.87
N ALA A 14 -8.34 1.88 -13.03
CA ALA A 14 -9.38 2.63 -13.75
C ALA A 14 -9.75 3.94 -13.04
N TRP A 15 -9.73 3.97 -11.71
CA TRP A 15 -9.90 5.21 -10.94
C TRP A 15 -8.66 6.11 -11.05
N LEU A 16 -7.45 5.55 -10.93
CA LEU A 16 -6.19 6.28 -10.99
C LEU A 16 -5.98 6.96 -12.34
N ALA A 17 -6.37 6.30 -13.43
CA ALA A 17 -6.34 6.86 -14.78
C ALA A 17 -7.19 8.13 -14.95
N LYS A 18 -8.16 8.36 -14.05
CA LYS A 18 -8.97 9.59 -14.02
C LYS A 18 -8.31 10.70 -13.22
N GLN A 19 -7.34 10.37 -12.36
CA GLN A 19 -6.63 11.33 -11.52
C GLN A 19 -5.34 11.81 -12.18
N ILE A 20 -4.64 10.92 -12.90
CA ILE A 20 -3.35 11.18 -13.51
C ILE A 20 -3.20 10.45 -14.86
N GLN A 21 -2.31 10.96 -15.71
CA GLN A 21 -1.90 10.24 -16.90
C GLN A 21 -1.07 9.01 -16.52
N LEU A 22 -1.49 7.84 -16.99
CA LEU A 22 -0.78 6.58 -16.75
C LEU A 22 0.23 6.30 -17.86
N VAL A 23 1.44 5.91 -17.46
CA VAL A 23 2.42 5.32 -18.35
C VAL A 23 2.24 3.79 -18.31
N LEU A 24 1.64 3.23 -19.36
CA LEU A 24 1.22 1.82 -19.39
C LEU A 24 2.39 0.84 -19.24
N SER A 25 3.59 1.18 -19.76
CA SER A 25 4.80 0.37 -19.60
C SER A 25 5.22 0.27 -18.13
N ASP A 26 5.08 1.36 -17.37
CA ASP A 26 5.48 1.41 -15.97
C ASP A 26 4.49 0.65 -15.10
N LEU A 27 3.20 0.70 -15.45
CA LEU A 27 2.17 -0.11 -14.80
C LEU A 27 2.43 -1.61 -15.01
N ALA A 28 2.78 -2.02 -16.23
CA ALA A 28 3.16 -3.40 -16.52
C ALA A 28 4.43 -3.83 -15.76
N LEU A 29 5.43 -2.95 -15.67
CA LEU A 29 6.63 -3.20 -14.87
C LEU A 29 6.32 -3.33 -13.38
N LYS A 30 5.45 -2.45 -12.84
CA LYS A 30 4.94 -2.55 -11.47
C LYS A 30 4.31 -3.91 -11.23
N HIS A 31 3.42 -4.38 -12.10
CA HIS A 31 2.81 -5.71 -11.96
C HIS A 31 3.81 -6.86 -11.99
N LYS A 32 4.88 -6.76 -12.79
CA LYS A 32 5.95 -7.76 -12.77
C LYS A 32 6.68 -7.74 -11.42
N ARG A 33 7.03 -6.56 -10.91
CA ARG A 33 7.72 -6.39 -9.62
C ARG A 33 6.88 -6.87 -8.44
N MET A 34 5.58 -6.59 -8.46
CA MET A 34 4.61 -7.05 -7.45
C MET A 34 4.61 -8.56 -7.22
N LYS A 35 4.97 -9.36 -8.23
CA LYS A 35 4.97 -10.82 -8.14
C LYS A 35 6.24 -11.40 -7.53
N ARG A 36 7.27 -10.58 -7.30
CA ARG A 36 8.59 -11.05 -6.88
C ARG A 36 8.60 -11.49 -5.41
N ASP A 37 7.87 -10.81 -4.55
CA ASP A 37 7.81 -11.10 -3.11
C ASP A 37 6.58 -10.45 -2.45
N ALA A 38 6.28 -10.89 -1.22
CA ALA A 38 5.12 -10.44 -0.46
C ALA A 38 5.19 -8.95 -0.08
N PHE A 39 6.39 -8.42 0.12
CA PHE A 39 6.60 -7.03 0.50
C PHE A 39 6.27 -6.09 -0.66
N LEU A 40 6.86 -6.31 -1.84
CA LEU A 40 6.56 -5.54 -3.05
C LEU A 40 5.09 -5.66 -3.44
N TYR A 41 4.49 -6.83 -3.23
CA TYR A 41 3.05 -7.02 -3.40
C TYR A 41 2.25 -6.09 -2.47
N PHE A 42 2.51 -6.12 -1.16
CA PHE A 42 1.81 -5.30 -0.17
C PHE A 42 1.98 -3.80 -0.45
N ARG A 43 3.23 -3.34 -0.64
CA ARG A 43 3.57 -1.95 -0.94
C ARG A 43 2.88 -1.43 -2.21
N SER A 44 2.69 -2.29 -3.19
CA SER A 44 2.06 -1.92 -4.46
C SER A 44 0.53 -2.02 -4.44
N THR A 45 -0.06 -2.57 -3.38
CA THR A 45 -1.49 -2.86 -3.25
C THR A 45 -2.11 -2.24 -2.00
N VAL A 46 -1.61 -1.09 -1.55
CA VAL A 46 -2.13 -0.37 -0.36
C VAL A 46 -3.64 -0.06 -0.46
N TYR A 47 -4.14 0.23 -1.66
CA TYR A 47 -5.58 0.38 -1.90
C TYR A 47 -6.39 -0.86 -1.48
N ARG A 48 -5.79 -2.06 -1.57
CA ARG A 48 -6.41 -3.30 -1.12
C ARG A 48 -6.39 -3.37 0.40
N TRP A 49 -5.28 -2.99 1.04
CA TRP A 49 -5.22 -2.88 2.50
C TRP A 49 -6.33 -1.96 3.03
N VAL A 50 -6.53 -0.79 2.43
CA VAL A 50 -7.61 0.15 2.80
C VAL A 50 -9.02 -0.48 2.72
N GLN A 51 -9.24 -1.46 1.84
CA GLN A 51 -10.52 -2.16 1.72
C GLN A 51 -10.71 -3.28 2.75
N VAL A 52 -9.64 -3.84 3.32
CA VAL A 52 -9.70 -5.05 4.17
C VAL A 52 -9.33 -4.77 5.63
N TRP A 53 -8.57 -3.71 5.91
CA TRP A 53 -8.16 -3.38 7.26
C TRP A 53 -9.32 -3.24 8.25
N PRO A 54 -10.55 -2.81 7.89
CA PRO A 54 -11.64 -2.72 8.87
C PRO A 54 -12.09 -4.09 9.37
N GLU A 55 -11.93 -5.14 8.57
CA GLU A 55 -12.24 -6.52 8.98
C GLU A 55 -11.18 -7.07 9.94
N VAL A 56 -9.92 -6.64 9.77
CA VAL A 56 -8.75 -7.06 10.54
C VAL A 56 -8.62 -6.29 11.85
N CYS A 57 -8.83 -4.97 11.81
CA CYS A 57 -8.63 -4.03 12.90
C CYS A 57 -9.98 -3.46 13.39
N ARG A 58 -10.96 -4.33 13.65
CA ARG A 58 -12.34 -3.93 13.95
C ARG A 58 -12.45 -2.93 15.10
N ASP A 59 -11.63 -3.08 16.13
CA ASP A 59 -11.69 -2.29 17.36
C ASP A 59 -11.36 -0.81 17.16
N VAL A 60 -10.65 -0.46 16.09
CA VAL A 60 -10.24 0.92 15.79
C VAL A 60 -11.09 1.55 14.68
N VAL A 61 -11.96 0.80 14.01
CA VAL A 61 -12.86 1.34 12.96
C VAL A 61 -13.88 2.30 13.54
N THR A 62 -14.25 2.14 14.82
CA THR A 62 -15.17 3.03 15.54
C THR A 62 -14.48 4.21 16.21
N ALA A 63 -13.16 4.34 16.07
CA ALA A 63 -12.42 5.47 16.63
C ALA A 63 -12.79 6.79 15.93
N SER A 64 -12.49 7.92 16.57
CA SER A 64 -12.71 9.24 16.00
C SER A 64 -11.97 9.40 14.67
N LEU A 65 -12.67 9.91 13.65
CA LEU A 65 -12.08 10.16 12.34
C LEU A 65 -11.02 11.26 12.44
N LEU A 66 -9.80 10.94 12.01
CA LEU A 66 -8.69 11.89 11.92
C LEU A 66 -8.28 12.04 10.45
N LEU A 67 -7.96 13.27 10.05
CA LEU A 67 -7.27 13.52 8.78
C LEU A 67 -5.81 13.07 8.90
N ALA A 68 -5.40 12.11 8.07
CA ALA A 68 -4.05 11.60 8.06
C ALA A 68 -3.54 11.44 6.62
N ILE A 69 -2.24 11.67 6.44
CA ILE A 69 -1.49 11.30 5.25
C ILE A 69 -0.34 10.39 5.70
N GLY A 70 -0.06 9.37 4.91
CA GLY A 70 1.04 8.45 5.18
C GLY A 70 1.37 7.65 3.93
N ASP A 71 2.57 7.08 3.92
CA ASP A 71 3.00 6.13 2.92
C ASP A 71 3.11 4.73 3.53
N ALA A 72 2.99 3.70 2.68
CA ALA A 72 3.23 2.33 3.11
C ALA A 72 4.74 2.08 3.18
N HIS A 73 5.33 2.48 4.31
CA HIS A 73 6.74 2.34 4.61
C HIS A 73 6.97 1.16 5.54
N VAL A 74 7.43 0.03 5.00
CA VAL A 74 7.72 -1.19 5.79
C VAL A 74 9.20 -1.60 5.69
N GLU A 75 9.99 -0.94 4.85
CA GLU A 75 11.43 -1.24 4.62
C GLU A 75 12.38 -0.41 5.49
N ASN A 76 12.00 0.81 5.87
CA ASN A 76 12.81 1.66 6.76
C ASN A 76 12.17 1.77 8.14
N PHE A 77 12.01 0.64 8.83
CA PHE A 77 12.03 0.67 10.30
C PHE A 77 13.49 0.80 10.76
N GLY A 78 14.13 1.89 10.34
CA GLY A 78 15.45 2.27 10.80
C GLY A 78 15.28 2.95 12.15
N THR A 79 15.66 2.27 13.22
CA THR A 79 16.24 2.99 14.34
C THR A 79 17.45 3.70 13.79
N TRP A 80 17.44 5.03 13.87
CA TRP A 80 18.52 5.79 13.28
C TRP A 80 19.76 5.45 14.07
N ARG A 81 20.86 5.17 13.39
CA ARG A 81 22.13 5.08 14.09
C ARG A 81 22.78 6.44 14.03
N ASP A 82 23.20 6.94 15.19
CA ASP A 82 24.00 8.16 15.22
C ASP A 82 25.37 7.94 14.56
N SER A 83 26.20 8.98 14.53
CA SER A 83 27.56 8.90 13.98
C SER A 83 28.47 7.90 14.71
N GLU A 84 28.05 7.36 15.85
CA GLU A 84 28.74 6.37 16.67
C GLU A 84 28.08 4.98 16.60
N ASP A 85 27.19 4.77 15.63
CA ASP A 85 26.46 3.52 15.37
C ASP A 85 25.49 3.09 16.49
N ARG A 86 25.04 3.99 17.37
CA ARG A 86 24.07 3.66 18.44
C ARG A 86 22.63 3.82 17.96
N LEU A 87 21.73 2.91 18.36
CA LEU A 87 20.29 3.05 18.10
C LEU A 87 19.72 4.32 18.76
N VAL A 88 19.02 5.13 17.96
CA VAL A 88 18.25 6.34 18.34
C VAL A 88 16.80 6.18 17.90
#